data_AF-A0A6I1NW74-F1
#
_entry.id   AF-A0A6I1NW74-F1
#
_cell.length_a   1.000
_cell.length_b   1.000
_cell.length_c   1.000
_cell.angle_alpha   90.00
_cell.angle_beta   90.00
_cell.angle_gamma   90.00
#
_symmetry.space_group_name_H-M   'P 1'
#
loop_
_entity.id
_entity.type
_entity.pdbx_description
1 polymer ?
#
loop_
_entity_poly.entity_id
_entity_poly.type
_entity_poly.pdbx_seq_one_letter_code
_entity_poly.pdbx_strand_id
1 'polypeptide(L)'
;MTALPIDSSDVDPRRRARDLYWQGYRIARIAELLGVKPATLYSWKKRDGWDETEPVDRVNMTIEAQLIKLVTKEAKEGRDFKEIDLLTRQLDRLRSRPANDAKVSESGGSGGTRRSRSSDDRNAFSEEQIEKLNDAFL
;
A
#
# COMPACT_ATOMS: atom_id res chain seq x y z
N MET A 1 -26.73 21.75 -9.97
CA MET A 1 -27.04 20.31 -10.08
C MET A 1 -26.31 19.64 -8.94
N THR A 2 -27.02 19.29 -7.87
CA THR A 2 -26.43 18.64 -6.70
C THR A 2 -26.42 17.15 -6.97
N ALA A 3 -25.25 16.54 -7.12
CA ALA A 3 -25.15 15.09 -7.27
C ALA A 3 -25.78 14.44 -6.03
N LEU A 4 -26.76 13.56 -6.25
CA LEU A 4 -27.34 12.77 -5.17
C LEU A 4 -26.22 11.91 -4.56
N PRO A 5 -26.18 11.77 -3.22
CA PRO A 5 -25.21 10.88 -2.59
C PRO A 5 -25.48 9.47 -3.13
N ILE A 6 -24.44 8.83 -3.68
CA ILE A 6 -24.50 7.41 -4.06
C ILE A 6 -24.88 6.65 -2.79
N ASP A 7 -26.13 6.20 -2.73
CA ASP A 7 -26.62 5.41 -1.61
C ASP A 7 -25.80 4.11 -1.57
N SER A 8 -25.51 3.61 -0.37
CA SER A 8 -24.79 2.34 -0.19
C SER A 8 -25.52 1.15 -0.84
N SER A 9 -26.79 1.34 -1.23
CA SER A 9 -27.63 0.42 -1.98
C SER A 9 -27.28 0.32 -3.48
N ASP A 10 -26.51 1.26 -4.04
CA ASP A 10 -26.13 1.30 -5.46
C ASP A 10 -24.82 0.54 -5.76
N VAL A 11 -24.21 -0.06 -4.74
CA VAL A 11 -23.01 -0.89 -4.90
C VAL A 11 -23.41 -2.24 -5.48
N ASP A 12 -22.85 -2.58 -6.64
CA ASP A 12 -23.07 -3.88 -7.30
C ASP A 12 -22.98 -5.03 -6.27
N PRO A 13 -24.09 -5.78 -6.05
CA PRO A 13 -24.16 -6.83 -5.04
C PRO A 13 -23.10 -7.92 -5.27
N ARG A 14 -22.65 -8.11 -6.51
CA ARG A 14 -21.57 -9.05 -6.83
C ARG A 14 -20.22 -8.59 -6.29
N ARG A 15 -19.88 -7.31 -6.46
CA ARG A 15 -18.66 -6.73 -5.86
C ARG A 15 -18.72 -6.80 -4.35
N ARG A 16 -19.86 -6.40 -3.76
CA ARG A 16 -20.02 -6.44 -2.31
C ARG A 16 -19.88 -7.85 -1.73
N ALA A 17 -20.44 -8.85 -2.41
CA ALA A 17 -20.29 -10.25 -2.02
C ALA A 17 -18.84 -10.72 -2.05
N ARG A 18 -18.07 -10.34 -3.08
CA ARG A 18 -16.66 -10.69 -3.21
C ARG A 18 -15.83 -10.10 -2.06
N ASP A 19 -16.05 -8.82 -1.75
CA ASP A 19 -15.31 -8.15 -0.68
C ASP A 19 -15.60 -8.79 0.68
N LEU A 20 -16.86 -9.14 0.96
CA LEU A 20 -17.25 -9.86 2.17
C LEU A 20 -16.64 -11.26 2.22
N TYR A 21 -16.54 -11.95 1.07
CA TYR A 21 -15.89 -13.25 0.99
C TYR A 21 -14.41 -13.17 1.36
N TRP A 22 -13.68 -12.19 0.81
CA TRP A 22 -12.27 -11.99 1.14
C TRP A 22 -12.03 -11.51 2.58
N GLN A 23 -13.03 -10.90 3.23
CA GLN A 23 -13.02 -10.63 4.67
C GLN A 23 -13.23 -11.89 5.54
N GLY A 24 -13.49 -13.06 4.94
CA GLY A 24 -13.64 -14.33 5.64
C GLY A 24 -15.07 -14.70 6.00
N TYR A 25 -16.08 -13.96 5.52
CA TYR A 25 -17.47 -14.32 5.75
C TYR A 25 -17.84 -15.61 5.00
N ARG A 26 -18.60 -16.48 5.67
CA ARG A 26 -19.17 -17.69 5.03
C ARG A 26 -20.21 -17.27 3.99
N ILE A 27 -20.25 -17.98 2.85
CA ILE A 27 -21.19 -17.71 1.75
C ILE A 27 -22.66 -17.69 2.20
N ALA A 28 -23.05 -18.56 3.13
CA ALA A 28 -24.40 -18.54 3.70
C ALA A 28 -24.72 -17.21 4.40
N ARG A 29 -23.77 -16.66 5.16
CA ARG A 29 -23.95 -15.37 5.84
C ARG A 29 -23.98 -14.21 4.84
N ILE A 30 -23.16 -14.27 3.79
CA ILE A 30 -23.16 -13.26 2.71
C ILE A 30 -24.50 -13.27 1.98
N ALA A 31 -25.06 -14.46 1.71
CA ALA A 31 -26.36 -14.62 1.08
C ALA A 31 -27.48 -13.96 1.88
N GLU A 32 -27.50 -14.16 3.21
CA GLU A 32 -28.43 -13.49 4.12
C GLU A 32 -28.26 -11.97 4.11
N LEU A 33 -27.03 -11.47 4.20
CA LEU A 33 -26.73 -10.04 4.27
C LEU A 33 -27.12 -9.28 2.99
N LEU A 34 -26.98 -9.93 1.84
CA LEU A 34 -27.25 -9.31 0.54
C LEU A 34 -28.63 -9.69 -0.05
N GLY A 35 -29.38 -10.59 0.59
CA GLY A 35 -30.64 -11.10 0.05
C GLY A 35 -30.48 -11.89 -1.26
N VAL A 36 -29.29 -12.46 -1.51
CA VAL A 36 -28.97 -13.20 -2.74
C VAL A 36 -28.93 -14.69 -2.45
N LYS A 37 -29.44 -15.53 -3.38
CA LYS A 37 -29.39 -16.99 -3.22
C LYS A 37 -27.93 -17.49 -3.11
N PRO A 38 -27.60 -18.42 -2.19
CA PRO A 38 -26.25 -18.96 -2.06
C PRO A 38 -25.67 -19.54 -3.36
N ALA A 39 -26.52 -20.20 -4.17
CA ALA A 39 -26.10 -20.74 -5.48
C ALA A 39 -25.55 -19.66 -6.43
N THR A 40 -26.13 -18.46 -6.41
CA THR A 40 -25.64 -17.31 -7.19
C THR A 40 -24.25 -16.89 -6.73
N LEU A 41 -24.01 -16.86 -5.41
CA LEU A 41 -22.69 -16.53 -4.86
C LEU A 41 -21.63 -17.57 -5.23
N TYR A 42 -21.96 -18.86 -5.15
CA TYR A 42 -21.04 -19.92 -5.62
C TYR A 42 -20.71 -19.80 -7.10
N SER A 43 -21.69 -19.43 -7.93
CA SER A 43 -21.51 -19.18 -9.36
C SER A 43 -20.53 -18.01 -9.59
N TRP A 44 -20.72 -16.88 -8.90
CA TRP A 44 -19.81 -15.73 -9.01
C TRP A 44 -18.41 -16.06 -8.52
N LYS A 45 -18.29 -16.70 -7.35
CA LYS A 45 -17.02 -17.16 -6.78
C LYS A 45 -16.22 -18.01 -7.75
N LYS A 46 -16.89 -18.96 -8.42
CA LYS A 46 -16.26 -19.82 -9.43
C LYS A 46 -15.89 -19.05 -10.69
N ARG A 47 -16.80 -18.22 -11.22
CA ARG A 47 -16.61 -17.51 -12.49
C ARG A 47 -15.50 -16.46 -12.43
N ASP A 48 -15.36 -15.80 -11.29
CA ASP A 48 -14.38 -14.73 -11.09
C ASP A 48 -13.14 -15.21 -10.33
N GLY A 49 -13.01 -16.52 -10.07
CA GLY A 49 -11.82 -17.10 -9.42
C GLY A 49 -11.49 -16.49 -8.07
N TRP A 50 -12.47 -16.26 -7.18
CA TRP A 50 -12.21 -15.53 -5.93
C TRP A 50 -11.20 -16.23 -5.01
N ASP A 51 -11.14 -17.57 -5.06
CA ASP A 51 -10.18 -18.37 -4.29
C ASP A 51 -8.77 -18.27 -4.85
N GLU A 52 -8.67 -18.17 -6.18
CA GLU A 52 -7.42 -18.15 -6.94
C GLU A 52 -6.76 -16.76 -6.94
N THR A 53 -7.51 -15.73 -6.53
CA THR A 53 -6.96 -14.36 -6.43
C THR A 53 -5.92 -14.31 -5.32
N GLU A 54 -4.68 -13.93 -5.62
CA GLU A 54 -3.61 -13.80 -4.62
C GLU A 54 -3.90 -12.67 -3.62
N PRO A 55 -3.47 -12.76 -2.35
CA PRO A 55 -3.71 -11.72 -1.35
C PRO A 55 -3.22 -10.33 -1.77
N VAL A 56 -2.07 -10.26 -2.46
CA VAL A 56 -1.51 -8.99 -2.97
C VAL A 56 -2.44 -8.37 -4.00
N ASP A 57 -3.01 -9.17 -4.89
CA ASP A 57 -3.95 -8.68 -5.91
C ASP A 57 -5.26 -8.20 -5.27
N ARG A 58 -5.78 -8.92 -4.27
CA ARG A 58 -6.97 -8.47 -3.51
C ARG A 58 -6.73 -7.08 -2.89
N VAL A 59 -5.56 -6.89 -2.28
CA VAL A 59 -5.18 -5.60 -1.68
C VAL A 59 -5.03 -4.52 -2.75
N ASN A 60 -4.34 -4.80 -3.85
CA ASN A 60 -4.18 -3.86 -4.97
C ASN A 60 -5.53 -3.41 -5.53
N MET A 61 -6.45 -4.35 -5.80
CA MET A 61 -7.79 -4.05 -6.29
C MET A 61 -8.60 -3.20 -5.30
N THR A 62 -8.45 -3.45 -4.00
CA THR A 62 -9.13 -2.69 -2.94
C THR A 62 -8.59 -1.26 -2.86
N ILE A 63 -7.27 -1.09 -2.91
CA ILE A 63 -6.60 0.22 -2.93
C ILE A 63 -7.01 1.00 -4.16
N GLU A 64 -7.01 0.38 -5.34
CA GLU A 64 -7.41 1.01 -6.61
C GLU A 64 -8.85 1.53 -6.54
N ALA A 65 -9.79 0.70 -6.07
CA ALA A 65 -11.19 1.09 -5.95
C ALA A 65 -11.37 2.29 -5.00
N GLN A 66 -10.66 2.31 -3.88
CA GLN A 66 -10.70 3.41 -2.92
C GLN A 66 -10.07 4.69 -3.50
N LEU A 67 -8.96 4.57 -4.24
CA LEU A 67 -8.34 5.69 -4.94
C LEU A 67 -9.29 6.32 -5.97
N ILE A 68 -9.95 5.50 -6.79
CA ILE A 68 -10.94 5.98 -7.76
C ILE A 68 -12.02 6.79 -7.04
N LYS A 69 -12.60 6.23 -5.97
CA LYS A 69 -13.64 6.90 -5.16
C LYS A 69 -13.19 8.27 -4.63
N LEU A 70 -11.98 8.35 -4.07
CA LEU A 70 -11.44 9.59 -3.51
C LEU A 70 -11.14 10.62 -4.60
N VAL A 71 -10.58 10.19 -5.74
CA VAL A 71 -10.26 11.07 -6.88
C VAL A 71 -11.53 11.63 -7.53
N THR A 72 -12.59 10.83 -7.66
CA THR A 72 -13.87 11.25 -8.24
C THR A 72 -14.73 12.09 -7.30
N LYS A 73 -14.39 12.18 -6.00
CA LYS A 73 -15.14 12.99 -5.03
C LYS A 73 -15.15 14.47 -5.46
N GLU A 74 -16.33 15.07 -5.58
CA GLU A 74 -16.52 16.45 -6.06
C GLU A 74 -15.87 17.49 -5.13
N ALA A 75 -16.22 17.45 -3.85
CA ALA A 75 -15.65 18.32 -2.82
C ALA A 75 -14.64 17.55 -1.96
N LYS A 76 -13.35 17.73 -2.25
CA LYS A 76 -12.27 17.09 -1.48
C LYS A 76 -11.91 17.94 -0.26
N GLU A 77 -11.69 17.26 0.85
CA GLU A 77 -11.20 17.81 2.10
C GLU A 77 -9.70 17.51 2.26
N GLY A 78 -9.01 18.23 3.15
CA GLY A 78 -7.59 17.98 3.43
C GLY A 78 -7.27 16.53 3.84
N ARG A 79 -8.22 15.83 4.47
CA ARG A 79 -8.08 14.40 4.81
C ARG A 79 -8.07 13.49 3.57
N ASP A 80 -8.85 13.81 2.54
CA ASP A 80 -8.95 12.98 1.34
C ASP A 80 -7.62 13.00 0.58
N PHE A 81 -6.98 14.18 0.50
CA PHE A 81 -5.65 14.29 -0.12
C PHE A 81 -4.58 13.49 0.62
N LYS A 82 -4.64 13.44 1.96
CA LYS A 82 -3.74 12.60 2.76
C LYS A 82 -4.00 11.12 2.53
N GLU A 83 -5.27 10.71 2.45
CA GLU A 83 -5.61 9.31 2.16
C GLU A 83 -5.13 8.90 0.77
N ILE A 84 -5.31 9.76 -0.24
CA ILE A 84 -4.77 9.53 -1.59
C ILE A 84 -3.25 9.34 -1.54
N ASP A 85 -2.50 10.23 -0.87
CA ASP A 85 -1.03 10.12 -0.74
C ASP A 85 -0.60 8.83 -0.02
N LEU A 86 -1.30 8.42 1.03
CA LEU A 86 -0.97 7.18 1.75
C LEU A 86 -1.25 5.94 0.89
N LEU A 87 -2.38 5.92 0.18
CA LEU A 87 -2.76 4.79 -0.68
C LEU A 87 -1.85 4.65 -1.90
N THR A 88 -1.43 5.75 -2.53
CA THR A 88 -0.49 5.69 -3.66
C THR A 88 0.89 5.19 -3.23
N ARG A 89 1.40 5.61 -2.06
CA ARG A 89 2.66 5.07 -1.50
C ARG A 89 2.57 3.59 -1.16
N GLN A 90 1.41 3.12 -0.69
CA GLN A 90 1.19 1.69 -0.45
C GLN A 90 1.24 0.91 -1.76
N LEU A 91 0.60 1.43 -2.81
CA LEU A 91 0.63 0.81 -4.15
C LEU A 91 2.06 0.71 -4.69
N ASP A 92 2.88 1.76 -4.52
CA ASP A 92 4.28 1.76 -4.95
C ASP A 92 5.15 0.76 -4.18
N ARG A 93 4.85 0.50 -2.91
CA ARG A 93 5.55 -0.52 -2.11
C ARG A 93 5.17 -1.94 -2.49
N LEU A 94 3.92 -2.14 -2.90
CA LEU A 94 3.42 -3.44 -3.34
C LEU A 94 3.88 -3.77 -4.77
N ARG A 95 4.23 -2.76 -5.58
CA ARG A 95 4.90 -2.96 -6.86
C ARG A 95 6.32 -3.47 -6.63
N SER A 96 6.58 -4.71 -7.07
CA SER A 96 7.94 -5.25 -7.07
C SER A 96 8.84 -4.36 -7.91
N ARG A 97 9.78 -3.65 -7.27
CA ARG A 97 10.75 -2.84 -7.99
C ARG A 97 11.72 -3.75 -8.73
N PRO A 98 11.95 -3.53 -10.04
CA PRO A 98 13.05 -4.21 -10.72
C PRO A 98 14.37 -3.80 -10.04
N ALA A 99 15.25 -4.78 -9.84
CA ALA A 99 16.50 -4.63 -9.10
C ALA A 99 17.43 -3.51 -9.60
N ASN A 100 17.19 -2.97 -10.80
CA ASN A 100 17.97 -1.90 -11.41
C ASN A 100 17.64 -0.49 -10.87
N ASP A 101 16.48 -0.27 -10.23
CA ASP A 101 16.08 1.05 -9.69
C ASP A 101 16.44 1.24 -8.21
N ALA A 102 16.97 0.20 -7.55
CA ALA A 102 17.36 0.26 -6.14
C ALA A 102 18.50 1.26 -5.86
N LYS A 103 19.26 1.68 -6.88
CA LYS A 103 20.33 2.69 -6.73
C LYS A 103 19.84 4.15 -6.72
N VAL A 104 18.60 4.44 -7.13
CA VAL A 104 18.13 5.84 -7.30
C VAL A 104 17.13 6.27 -6.21
N SER A 105 16.67 5.35 -5.36
CA SER A 105 15.61 5.61 -4.38
C SER A 105 16.07 5.65 -2.92
N GLU A 106 17.32 5.99 -2.65
CA GLU A 106 17.75 6.38 -1.29
C GLU A 106 17.67 7.91 -1.07
N SER A 107 16.94 8.64 -1.91
CA SER A 107 16.75 10.10 -1.78
C SER A 107 15.29 10.52 -1.57
N GLY A 108 14.51 9.72 -0.85
CA GLY A 108 13.10 10.00 -0.51
C GLY A 108 12.89 10.47 0.92
N GLY A 109 13.65 11.46 1.38
CA GLY A 109 13.48 12.08 2.70
C GLY A 109 13.44 13.60 2.59
N SER A 110 12.24 14.17 2.63
CA SER A 110 12.08 15.61 2.88
C SER A 110 12.58 15.92 4.29
N GLY A 111 13.78 16.48 4.40
CA GLY A 111 14.37 16.90 5.68
C GLY A 111 15.89 16.94 5.71
N GLY A 112 16.47 17.93 5.03
CA GLY A 112 17.87 18.31 5.17
C GLY A 112 18.86 17.44 4.39
N THR A 113 19.74 18.10 3.64
CA THR A 113 20.91 17.51 2.97
C THR A 113 21.77 16.73 3.98
N ARG A 114 21.46 15.46 4.21
CA ARG A 114 22.36 14.54 4.89
C ARG A 114 23.40 14.11 3.86
N ARG A 115 24.50 14.85 3.82
CA ARG A 115 25.75 14.37 3.22
C ARG A 115 25.97 12.94 3.74
N SER A 116 26.15 11.99 2.84
CA SER A 116 26.63 10.65 3.17
C SER A 116 27.93 10.83 3.95
N ARG A 117 27.87 10.70 5.28
CA ARG A 117 29.09 10.62 6.07
C ARG A 117 29.67 9.27 5.76
N SER A 118 30.66 9.23 4.87
CA SER A 118 31.55 8.08 4.70
C SER A 118 31.88 7.54 6.09
N SER A 119 31.58 6.28 6.32
CA SER A 119 31.86 5.60 7.60
C SER A 119 33.34 5.33 7.80
N ASP A 120 34.18 5.57 6.80
CA ASP A 120 35.55 5.06 6.77
C ASP A 120 36.57 5.95 7.51
N ASP A 121 36.19 7.15 7.96
CA ASP A 121 37.12 8.08 8.62
C ASP A 121 36.79 8.36 10.09
N ARG A 122 35.86 7.64 10.73
CA ARG A 122 35.46 8.00 12.11
C ARG A 122 36.40 7.54 13.21
N ASN A 123 37.47 6.80 12.91
CA ASN A 123 38.45 6.33 13.90
C ASN A 123 39.83 5.97 13.29
N ALA A 124 40.20 6.53 12.13
CA ALA A 124 41.54 6.32 11.58
C ALA A 124 42.55 7.21 12.31
N PHE A 125 43.58 6.62 12.92
CA PHE A 125 44.70 7.39 13.47
C PHE A 125 45.60 7.86 12.32
N SER A 126 46.01 9.13 12.33
CA SER A 126 47.06 9.59 11.42
C SER A 126 48.41 8.98 11.79
N GLU A 127 49.33 8.90 10.84
CA GLU A 127 50.69 8.38 11.09
C GLU A 127 51.38 9.12 12.25
N GLU A 128 51.19 10.43 12.37
CA GLU A 128 51.70 11.24 13.49
C GLU A 128 51.10 10.85 14.85
N GLN A 129 49.84 10.41 14.89
CA GLN A 129 49.21 9.95 16.13
C GLN A 129 49.71 8.57 16.53
N ILE A 130 49.99 7.71 15.55
CA ILE A 130 50.61 6.40 15.76
C ILE A 130 52.03 6.59 16.31
N GLU A 131 52.79 7.53 15.78
CA GLU A 131 54.16 7.83 16.24
C GLU A 131 54.18 8.34 17.68
N LYS A 132 53.27 9.25 18.05
CA LYS A 132 53.10 9.69 19.45
C LYS A 132 52.67 8.59 20.40
N LEU A 133 51.87 7.63 19.94
CA LEU A 133 51.50 6.46 20.75
C LEU A 133 52.70 5.54 20.97
N ASN A 134 53.54 5.34 19.96
CA ASN A 134 54.75 4.55 20.12
C ASN A 134 55.74 5.22 21.09
N ASP A 135 55.98 6.53 20.97
CA ASP A 135 56.87 7.28 21.86
C ASP A 135 56.40 7.30 23.33
N ALA A 136 55.08 7.17 23.57
CA ALA A 136 54.52 7.22 24.93
C ALA A 136 54.55 5.86 25.66
N PHE A 137 54.70 4.75 24.93
CA PHE A 137 54.56 3.38 25.47
C PHE A 137 55.76 2.46 25.22
N LEU A 138 56.83 2.97 24.59
CA LEU A 138 58.11 2.29 24.38
C LEU A 138 59.26 3.11 25.02
#